data_AF-A0A946VRA6-F1
#
_entry.id   AF-A0A946VRA6-F1
#
_cell.length_a   1.000
_cell.length_b   1.000
_cell.length_c   1.000
_cell.angle_alpha   90.00
_cell.angle_beta   90.00
_cell.angle_gamma   90.00
#
_symmetry.space_group_name_H-M   'P 1'
#
loop_
_entity.id
_entity.type
_entity.pdbx_description
1 polymer ?
#
loop_
_entity_poly.entity_id
_entity_poly.type
_entity_poly.pdbx_seq_one_letter_code
_entity_poly.pdbx_strand_id
1 'polypeptide(L)'
;MFERVGKKLVKKAANTLLTLCVLLSMQASAQQAGDTGATEFLRFLQGQGEFVGELQTSVTTYRSDEGIEVDLVATVHMADQSYYQGLNDYFSTRDAVLYELVADENVRPNGQGQNRGNGFIGFVQTSMTRLLGLSYQLDVINYAQPNFFHADLEPQELDAVMAAKGET
;
A
#
# COMPACT_ATOMS: atom_id res chain seq x y z
N MET A 1 13.70 -9.75 0.96
CA MET A 1 14.77 -8.91 1.57
C MET A 1 14.17 -7.55 1.89
N PHE A 2 14.35 -7.00 3.10
CA PHE A 2 13.84 -5.66 3.45
C PHE A 2 14.93 -4.62 3.18
N GLU A 3 14.70 -3.71 2.23
CA GLU A 3 15.68 -2.70 1.83
C GLU A 3 15.39 -1.34 2.49
N ARG A 4 16.45 -0.63 2.88
CA ARG A 4 16.39 0.58 3.72
C ARG A 4 16.75 1.81 2.89
N VAL A 5 15.85 2.78 2.78
CA VAL A 5 16.15 4.12 2.27
C VAL A 5 15.75 5.14 3.32
N GLY A 6 16.73 5.76 3.98
CA GLY A 6 16.51 6.66 5.11
C GLY A 6 16.69 8.14 4.75
N LYS A 7 15.92 9.01 5.42
CA LYS A 7 16.32 10.33 5.93
C LYS A 7 15.39 10.73 7.09
N LYS A 8 15.98 11.08 8.24
CA LYS A 8 15.27 11.55 9.45
C LYS A 8 14.88 13.02 9.31
N LEU A 9 13.63 13.36 9.61
CA LEU A 9 13.24 14.73 9.95
C LEU A 9 12.44 14.72 11.25
N VAL A 10 12.89 15.49 12.25
CA VAL A 10 12.22 15.67 13.54
C VAL A 10 11.49 17.02 13.50
N LYS A 11 10.18 17.02 13.76
CA LYS A 11 9.44 18.23 14.15
C LYS A 11 8.51 17.90 15.32
N LYS A 12 8.65 18.66 16.42
CA LYS A 12 7.77 18.61 17.59
C LYS A 12 6.51 19.44 17.34
N ALA A 13 5.34 18.93 17.73
CA ALA A 13 4.12 19.71 17.88
C ALA A 13 3.41 19.28 19.18
N ALA A 14 2.72 20.25 19.79
CA ALA A 14 2.46 20.35 21.22
C ALA A 14 1.22 19.58 21.73
N ASN A 15 1.30 19.19 23.00
CA ASN A 15 0.27 18.55 23.84
C ASN A 15 -1.03 19.36 23.92
N THR A 16 -2.05 19.08 23.11
CA THR A 16 -3.45 19.41 23.46
C THR A 16 -4.46 18.51 22.73
N LEU A 17 -4.37 17.19 22.88
CA LEU A 17 -5.42 16.27 22.39
C LEU A 17 -5.52 14.99 23.22
N LEU A 18 -5.25 15.05 24.53
CA LEU A 18 -5.12 13.86 25.37
C LEU A 18 -6.43 13.40 26.06
N THR A 19 -7.55 14.10 25.90
CA THR A 19 -8.72 13.88 26.78
C THR A 19 -9.94 13.21 26.11
N LEU A 20 -9.92 12.91 24.81
CA LEU A 20 -11.08 12.31 24.12
C LEU A 20 -10.95 10.80 23.83
N CYS A 21 -9.74 10.23 23.84
CA CYS A 21 -9.52 8.81 23.45
C CYS A 21 -9.61 7.79 24.59
N VAL A 22 -9.72 8.19 25.86
CA VAL A 22 -9.63 7.26 27.01
C VAL A 22 -10.90 6.39 27.17
N LEU A 23 -12.04 6.78 26.60
CA LEU A 23 -13.34 6.10 26.82
C LEU A 23 -13.65 4.91 25.88
N LEU A 24 -12.79 4.55 24.93
CA LEU A 24 -12.97 3.39 24.05
C LEU A 24 -12.01 2.22 24.34
N SER A 25 -11.42 2.19 25.54
CA SER A 25 -10.33 1.27 25.91
C SER A 25 -10.79 -0.06 26.52
N MET A 26 -12.05 -0.48 26.33
CA MET A 26 -12.49 -1.81 26.79
C MET A 26 -12.33 -2.87 25.70
N GLN A 27 -11.14 -3.47 25.72
CA GLN A 27 -10.89 -4.89 25.42
C GLN A 27 -11.26 -5.39 24.01
N ALA A 28 -10.50 -4.94 23.01
CA ALA A 28 -10.14 -5.82 21.91
C ALA A 28 -8.87 -6.57 22.30
N SER A 29 -9.03 -7.75 22.92
CA SER A 29 -7.93 -8.69 23.06
C SER A 29 -7.52 -9.12 21.65
N ALA A 30 -6.46 -8.52 21.12
CA ALA A 30 -5.80 -9.02 19.92
C ALA A 30 -5.19 -10.37 20.28
N GLN A 31 -5.94 -11.44 20.02
CA GLN A 31 -5.42 -12.79 20.07
C GLN A 31 -4.26 -12.83 19.07
N GLN A 32 -3.02 -12.93 19.54
CA GLN A 32 -1.89 -13.25 18.68
C GLN A 32 -2.20 -14.59 18.01
N ALA A 33 -2.54 -14.54 16.72
CA ALA A 33 -2.57 -15.73 15.90
C ALA A 33 -1.15 -16.30 15.89
N GLY A 34 -1.04 -17.59 16.22
CA GLY A 34 0.23 -18.28 16.33
C GLY A 34 1.03 -18.20 15.04
N ASP A 35 2.35 -18.07 15.21
CA ASP A 35 3.39 -18.11 14.18
C ASP A 35 3.36 -19.47 13.47
N THR A 36 2.50 -19.55 12.45
CA THR A 36 2.69 -20.48 11.34
C THR A 36 3.67 -19.77 10.44
N GLY A 37 4.85 -20.35 10.17
CA GLY A 37 5.99 -19.75 9.46
C GLY A 37 5.69 -19.28 8.03
N ALA A 38 4.75 -18.36 7.91
CA ALA A 38 4.24 -17.72 6.73
C ALA A 38 5.17 -16.55 6.42
N THR A 39 5.40 -16.34 5.13
CA THR A 39 6.18 -15.20 4.66
C THR A 39 5.52 -13.90 5.14
N GLU A 40 6.23 -13.13 5.95
CA GLU A 40 5.78 -11.80 6.37
C GLU A 40 6.01 -10.79 5.24
N PHE A 41 4.93 -10.17 4.76
CA PHE A 41 4.99 -9.18 3.68
C PHE A 41 5.01 -7.73 4.17
N LEU A 42 4.69 -7.53 5.44
CA LEU A 42 4.60 -6.24 6.11
C LEU A 42 5.16 -6.34 7.52
N ARG A 43 5.92 -5.33 7.94
CA ARG A 43 6.33 -5.19 9.34
C ARG A 43 6.35 -3.73 9.75
N PHE A 44 6.08 -3.46 11.03
CA PHE A 44 6.19 -2.14 11.61
C PHE A 44 7.37 -2.10 12.59
N LEU A 45 8.30 -1.17 12.36
CA LEU A 45 9.41 -0.92 13.28
C LEU A 45 9.07 0.31 14.13
N GLN A 46 8.89 0.08 15.43
CA GLN A 46 8.66 1.16 16.38
C GLN A 46 9.87 2.09 16.43
N GLY A 47 9.63 3.39 16.24
CA GLY A 47 10.64 4.43 16.40
C GLY A 47 10.76 4.92 17.84
N GLN A 48 11.68 5.84 18.08
CA GLN A 48 11.81 6.50 19.38
C GLN A 48 10.84 7.67 19.47
N GLY A 49 9.71 7.48 20.16
CA GLY A 49 8.70 8.50 20.42
C GLY A 49 7.27 8.00 20.21
N GLU A 50 6.29 8.78 20.67
CA GLU A 50 4.88 8.52 20.36
C GLU A 50 4.61 8.80 18.87
N PHE A 51 3.89 7.89 18.22
CA PHE A 51 3.52 7.96 16.79
C PHE A 51 4.71 8.02 15.81
N VAL A 52 5.88 7.53 16.22
CA VAL A 52 7.05 7.39 15.33
C VAL A 52 7.29 5.92 15.03
N GLY A 53 7.42 5.58 13.76
CA GLY A 53 7.84 4.26 13.32
C GLY A 53 7.90 4.16 11.80
N GLU A 54 8.33 2.99 11.32
CA GLU A 54 8.48 2.70 9.90
C GLU A 54 7.62 1.48 9.55
N LEU A 55 6.66 1.65 8.63
CA LEU A 55 6.01 0.51 7.98
C LEU A 55 6.86 0.10 6.80
N GLN A 56 7.28 -1.17 6.77
CA GLN A 56 8.14 -1.73 5.74
C GLN A 56 7.41 -2.84 5.00
N THR A 57 7.51 -2.80 3.67
CA THR A 57 7.00 -3.85 2.79
C THR A 57 8.15 -4.74 2.32
N SER A 58 7.83 -5.96 1.93
CA SER A 58 8.81 -6.92 1.42
C SER A 58 8.73 -7.09 -0.10
N VAL A 59 9.88 -7.38 -0.70
CA VAL A 59 9.95 -8.10 -1.98
C VAL A 59 10.42 -9.52 -1.72
N THR A 60 9.67 -10.49 -2.22
CA THR A 60 9.98 -11.92 -2.13
C THR A 60 10.11 -12.51 -3.51
N THR A 61 11.31 -13.00 -3.83
CA THR A 61 11.63 -13.62 -5.12
C THR A 61 11.41 -15.13 -5.04
N TYR A 62 10.62 -15.65 -5.97
CA TYR A 62 10.46 -17.08 -6.23
C TYR A 62 11.19 -17.41 -7.53
N ARG A 63 11.78 -18.59 -7.60
CA ARG A 63 12.47 -19.06 -8.80
C ARG A 63 12.02 -20.47 -9.14
N SER A 64 11.68 -20.71 -10.39
CA SER A 64 11.40 -22.06 -10.90
C SER A 64 12.69 -22.80 -11.25
N ASP A 65 12.62 -24.12 -11.40
CA ASP A 65 13.74 -24.95 -11.86
C ASP A 65 14.22 -24.58 -13.28
N GLU A 66 13.33 -23.97 -14.07
CA GLU A 66 13.62 -23.45 -15.42
C GLU A 66 14.29 -22.07 -15.39
N GLY A 67 14.50 -21.49 -14.20
CA GLY A 67 15.16 -20.21 -14.01
C GLY A 67 14.25 -18.99 -14.15
N ILE A 68 12.93 -19.17 -14.22
CA ILE A 68 11.97 -18.05 -14.22
C ILE A 68 11.90 -17.47 -12.82
N GLU A 69 12.10 -16.16 -12.71
CA GLU A 69 11.99 -15.42 -11.45
C GLU A 69 10.67 -14.64 -11.38
N VAL A 70 10.00 -14.74 -10.24
CA VAL A 70 8.77 -13.99 -9.93
C VAL A 70 8.96 -13.27 -8.60
N ASP A 71 8.90 -11.95 -8.64
CA ASP A 71 8.91 -11.13 -7.43
C ASP A 71 7.48 -10.81 -6.98
N LEU A 72 7.14 -11.25 -5.77
CA LEU A 72 5.96 -10.80 -5.07
C LEU A 72 6.30 -9.53 -4.29
N VAL A 73 5.88 -8.38 -4.84
CA VAL A 73 6.15 -7.05 -4.30
C VAL A 73 4.96 -6.57 -3.48
N ALA A 74 5.11 -6.50 -2.16
CA ALA A 74 4.07 -5.93 -1.31
C ALA A 74 4.06 -4.40 -1.43
N THR A 75 2.87 -3.83 -1.64
CA THR A 75 2.66 -2.38 -1.72
C THR A 75 1.60 -1.91 -0.74
N VAL A 76 1.66 -0.63 -0.37
CA VAL A 76 0.64 0.03 0.44
C VAL A 76 0.15 1.27 -0.29
N HIS A 77 -1.11 1.64 -0.06
CA HIS A 77 -1.72 2.78 -0.74
C HIS A 77 -1.25 4.15 -0.22
N MET A 78 -0.67 4.20 0.99
CA MET A 78 -0.19 5.42 1.64
C MET A 78 1.20 5.19 2.23
N ALA A 79 2.18 6.00 1.82
CA ALA A 79 3.58 5.91 2.27
C ALA A 79 4.32 7.22 1.96
N ASP A 80 5.58 7.34 2.41
CA ASP A 80 6.44 8.44 2.00
C ASP A 80 6.61 8.50 0.48
N GLN A 81 6.75 9.70 -0.10
CA GLN A 81 6.95 9.82 -1.54
C GLN A 81 8.19 9.05 -2.04
N SER A 82 9.27 9.02 -1.24
CA SER A 82 10.49 8.29 -1.58
C SER A 82 10.32 6.78 -1.64
N TYR A 83 9.34 6.22 -0.92
CA TYR A 83 9.01 4.81 -1.01
C TYR A 83 8.54 4.45 -2.43
N TYR A 84 7.62 5.25 -3.00
CA TYR A 84 7.14 5.03 -4.37
C TYR A 84 8.18 5.34 -5.43
N GLN A 85 9.09 6.29 -5.17
CA GLN A 85 10.24 6.52 -6.07
C GLN A 85 11.15 5.29 -6.13
N GLY A 86 11.48 4.71 -4.97
CA GLY A 86 12.22 3.45 -4.91
C GLY A 86 11.50 2.31 -5.64
N LEU A 87 10.18 2.23 -5.53
CA LEU A 87 9.38 1.27 -6.30
C LEU A 87 9.42 1.54 -7.80
N ASN A 88 9.33 2.79 -8.27
CA ASN A 88 9.46 3.12 -9.69
C ASN A 88 10.83 2.71 -10.24
N ASP A 89 11.90 3.02 -9.50
CA ASP A 89 13.27 2.63 -9.86
C ASP A 89 13.38 1.10 -9.91
N TYR A 90 12.85 0.41 -8.89
CA TYR A 90 12.74 -1.04 -8.87
C TYR A 90 12.00 -1.48 -10.15
N PHE A 91 10.74 -1.08 -10.38
CA PHE A 91 9.90 -1.58 -11.49
C PHE A 91 10.48 -1.35 -12.87
N SER A 92 11.29 -0.32 -13.05
CA SER A 92 11.99 -0.05 -14.32
C SER A 92 12.97 -1.16 -14.73
N THR A 93 13.42 -2.00 -13.79
CA THR A 93 14.38 -3.08 -14.04
C THR A 93 13.73 -4.44 -14.32
N ARG A 94 12.40 -4.56 -14.22
CA ARG A 94 11.69 -5.82 -14.51
C ARG A 94 11.31 -5.92 -15.97
N ASP A 95 11.31 -7.16 -16.46
CA ASP A 95 10.78 -7.50 -17.78
C ASP A 95 9.28 -7.20 -17.89
N ALA A 96 8.50 -7.53 -16.85
CA ALA A 96 7.07 -7.27 -16.75
C ALA A 96 6.65 -7.00 -15.31
N VAL A 97 5.69 -6.08 -15.14
CA VAL A 97 5.05 -5.74 -13.87
C VAL A 97 3.56 -5.94 -14.02
N LEU A 98 3.03 -6.94 -13.33
CA LEU A 98 1.59 -7.19 -13.22
C LEU A 98 1.06 -6.41 -12.02
N TYR A 99 0.01 -5.63 -12.20
CA TYR A 99 -0.57 -4.84 -11.11
C TYR A 99 -2.07 -5.04 -10.98
N GLU A 100 -2.54 -5.00 -9.74
CA GLU A 100 -3.95 -4.94 -9.38
C GLU A 100 -4.46 -3.51 -9.46
N LEU A 101 -5.67 -3.35 -9.98
CA LEU A 101 -6.45 -2.13 -9.99
C LEU A 101 -7.78 -2.44 -10.67
N VAL A 102 -8.91 -2.24 -10.00
CA VAL A 102 -10.21 -2.33 -10.68
C VAL A 102 -10.40 -1.08 -11.55
N ALA A 103 -10.27 -1.24 -12.86
CA ALA A 103 -10.42 -0.20 -13.87
C ALA A 103 -10.73 -0.83 -15.23
N ASP A 104 -11.28 -0.04 -16.16
CA ASP A 104 -11.45 -0.50 -17.55
C ASP A 104 -10.08 -0.83 -18.19
N GLU A 105 -10.01 -1.81 -19.10
CA GLU A 105 -8.75 -2.38 -19.65
C GLU A 105 -7.72 -1.33 -20.12
N ASN A 106 -8.20 -0.20 -20.65
CA ASN A 106 -7.36 0.85 -21.23
C ASN A 106 -7.17 2.08 -20.32
N VAL A 107 -7.70 2.04 -19.10
CA VAL A 107 -7.63 3.15 -18.15
C VAL A 107 -6.46 2.92 -17.18
N ARG A 108 -5.44 3.77 -17.31
CA ARG A 108 -4.28 3.77 -16.41
C ARG A 108 -4.33 4.96 -15.45
N PRO A 109 -3.92 4.78 -14.18
CA PRO A 109 -3.68 5.90 -13.28
C PRO A 109 -2.69 6.89 -13.89
N ASN A 110 -3.05 8.17 -13.89
CA ASN A 110 -2.23 9.26 -14.44
C ASN A 110 -1.81 10.30 -13.39
N GLY A 111 -1.97 9.96 -12.10
CA GLY A 111 -1.67 10.82 -10.97
C GLY A 111 -2.50 12.10 -10.85
N GLN A 112 -3.55 12.27 -11.66
CA GLN A 112 -4.46 13.42 -11.56
C GLN A 112 -5.60 13.18 -10.56
N GLY A 113 -5.52 12.12 -9.75
CA GLY A 113 -6.55 11.82 -8.76
C GLY A 113 -7.87 11.30 -9.32
N GLN A 114 -7.93 10.99 -10.62
CA GLN A 114 -9.13 10.49 -11.29
C GLN A 114 -9.55 9.10 -10.79
N ASN A 115 -8.61 8.33 -10.23
CA ASN A 115 -8.84 6.98 -9.70
C ASN A 115 -9.00 6.94 -8.18
N ARG A 116 -9.20 8.09 -7.52
CA ARG A 116 -9.56 8.10 -6.10
C ARG A 116 -11.04 7.74 -6.02
N GLY A 117 -11.35 6.54 -5.54
CA GLY A 117 -12.74 6.05 -5.46
C GLY A 117 -13.69 7.14 -4.95
N ASN A 118 -14.81 7.33 -5.66
CA ASN A 118 -15.79 8.40 -5.43
C ASN A 118 -16.66 8.17 -4.17
N GLY A 119 -16.03 7.90 -3.02
CA GLY A 119 -16.72 7.57 -1.78
C GLY A 119 -16.01 8.05 -0.51
N PHE A 120 -16.69 7.84 0.63
CA PHE A 120 -16.21 8.22 1.97
C PHE A 120 -14.81 7.65 2.30
N ILE A 121 -14.49 6.46 1.80
CA ILE A 121 -13.18 5.81 1.98
C ILE A 121 -12.07 6.60 1.27
N GLY A 122 -12.28 7.02 0.02
CA GLY A 122 -11.33 7.86 -0.72
C GLY A 122 -11.10 9.22 -0.06
N PHE A 123 -12.14 9.79 0.56
CA PHE A 123 -12.05 11.03 1.33
C PHE A 123 -11.22 10.88 2.61
N VAL A 124 -11.42 9.79 3.37
CA VAL A 124 -10.64 9.49 4.59
C VAL A 124 -9.18 9.23 4.25
N GLN A 125 -8.90 8.43 3.22
CA GLN A 125 -7.55 8.18 2.73
C GLN A 125 -6.83 9.48 2.35
N THR A 126 -7.50 10.36 1.59
CA THR A 126 -6.94 11.65 1.18
C THR A 126 -6.66 12.57 2.38
N SER A 127 -7.59 12.63 3.34
CA SER A 127 -7.47 13.49 4.52
C SER A 127 -6.35 13.01 5.45
N MET A 128 -6.24 11.70 5.67
CA MET A 128 -5.18 11.10 6.49
C MET A 128 -3.80 11.21 5.84
N THR A 129 -3.73 11.08 4.50
CA THR A 129 -2.50 11.29 3.73
C THR A 129 -1.95 12.71 3.93
N ARG A 130 -2.83 13.73 3.83
CA ARG A 130 -2.45 15.14 4.03
C ARG A 130 -2.03 15.44 5.47
N LEU A 131 -2.72 14.86 6.45
CA LEU A 131 -2.41 15.06 7.87
C LEU A 131 -1.04 14.46 8.26
N LEU A 132 -0.68 13.33 7.66
CA LEU A 132 0.57 12.61 7.94
C LEU A 132 1.73 13.02 7.03
N GLY A 133 1.48 13.87 6.02
CA GLY A 133 2.51 14.24 5.03
C GLY A 133 2.92 13.09 4.10
N LEU A 134 2.05 12.09 3.93
CA LEU A 134 2.28 10.94 3.06
C LEU A 134 1.87 11.22 1.61
N SER A 135 2.10 10.25 0.74
CA SER A 135 1.67 10.23 -0.65
C SER A 135 0.76 9.04 -0.93
N TYR A 136 -0.12 9.18 -1.90
CA TYR A 136 -0.99 8.11 -2.38
C TYR A 136 -0.35 7.36 -3.55
N GLN A 137 -0.46 6.04 -3.57
CA GLN A 137 0.19 5.16 -4.53
C GLN A 137 -0.08 5.54 -5.99
N LEU A 138 -1.36 5.74 -6.35
CA LEU A 138 -1.77 6.05 -7.73
C LEU A 138 -1.34 7.44 -8.21
N ASP A 139 -0.86 8.29 -7.29
CA ASP A 139 -0.33 9.62 -7.63
C ASP A 139 1.15 9.61 -7.99
N VAL A 140 1.90 8.60 -7.53
CA VAL A 140 3.38 8.59 -7.61
C VAL A 140 3.94 7.43 -8.43
N ILE A 141 3.31 6.25 -8.41
CA ILE A 141 3.75 5.13 -9.26
C ILE A 141 3.42 5.43 -10.72
N ASN A 142 4.39 5.23 -11.62
CA ASN A 142 4.20 5.45 -13.05
C ASN A 142 3.64 4.20 -13.74
N TYR A 143 2.32 4.04 -13.69
CA TYR A 143 1.62 2.93 -14.36
C TYR A 143 1.63 3.04 -15.91
N ALA A 144 2.10 4.15 -16.48
CA ALA A 144 2.18 4.33 -17.93
C ALA A 144 3.45 3.70 -18.55
N GLN A 145 4.33 3.10 -17.74
CA GLN A 145 5.50 2.39 -18.26
C GLN A 145 5.09 1.22 -19.17
N PRO A 146 5.83 0.94 -20.25
CA PRO A 146 5.46 -0.07 -21.24
C PRO A 146 5.52 -1.51 -20.70
N ASN A 147 6.26 -1.75 -19.62
CA ASN A 147 6.36 -3.05 -18.96
C ASN A 147 5.25 -3.28 -17.90
N PHE A 148 4.31 -2.34 -17.73
CA PHE A 148 3.18 -2.50 -16.81
C PHE A 148 1.97 -3.09 -17.53
N PHE A 149 1.46 -4.20 -17.00
CA PHE A 149 0.29 -4.90 -17.50
C PHE A 149 -0.76 -4.97 -16.39
N HIS A 150 -1.98 -4.55 -16.73
CA HIS A 150 -3.13 -4.68 -15.85
C HIS A 150 -3.50 -6.16 -15.75
N ALA A 151 -3.66 -6.67 -14.53
CA ALA A 151 -3.84 -8.10 -14.25
C ALA A 151 -5.01 -8.36 -13.28
N ASP A 152 -6.01 -7.49 -13.31
CA ASP A 152 -7.17 -7.53 -12.42
C ASP A 152 -8.46 -7.31 -13.21
N LEU A 153 -9.60 -7.37 -12.52
CA LEU A 153 -10.92 -7.30 -13.10
C LEU A 153 -11.31 -5.87 -13.54
N GLU A 154 -12.13 -5.80 -14.58
CA GLU A 154 -12.92 -4.60 -14.88
C GLU A 154 -14.06 -4.41 -13.86
N PRO A 155 -14.61 -3.20 -13.69
CA PRO A 155 -15.72 -2.95 -12.77
C PRO A 155 -16.92 -3.88 -12.98
N GLN A 156 -17.28 -4.17 -14.24
CA GLN A 156 -18.41 -5.05 -14.56
C GLN A 156 -18.14 -6.51 -14.20
N GLU A 157 -16.88 -6.95 -14.33
CA GLU A 157 -16.46 -8.29 -13.95
C GLU A 157 -16.43 -8.44 -12.44
N LEU A 158 -15.98 -7.41 -11.71
CA LEU A 158 -16.06 -7.37 -10.26
C LEU A 158 -17.52 -7.44 -9.79
N ASP A 159 -18.42 -6.65 -10.38
CA ASP A 159 -19.85 -6.67 -10.06
C ASP A 159 -20.45 -8.06 -10.28
N ALA A 160 -20.09 -8.73 -11.37
CA ALA A 160 -20.53 -10.08 -11.67
C ALA A 160 -20.02 -11.10 -10.64
N VAL A 161 -18.76 -10.99 -10.22
CA VAL A 161 -18.15 -11.87 -9.20
C VAL A 161 -18.79 -11.65 -7.83
N MET A 162 -19.04 -10.41 -7.43
CA MET A 162 -19.73 -10.06 -6.18
C MET A 162 -21.17 -10.58 -6.18
N ALA A 163 -21.91 -10.34 -7.26
CA ALA A 163 -23.28 -10.84 -7.40
C ALA A 163 -23.36 -12.37 -7.33
N ALA A 164 -22.42 -13.08 -7.96
CA ALA A 164 -22.32 -14.54 -7.88
C ALA A 164 -22.06 -15.05 -6.45
N LYS A 165 -21.45 -14.23 -5.60
CA LYS A 165 -21.20 -14.51 -4.17
C LYS A 165 -22.33 -14.03 -3.25
N GLY A 166 -23.32 -13.30 -3.77
CA GLY A 166 -24.38 -12.68 -2.97
C GLY A 166 -23.94 -11.44 -2.19
N GLU A 167 -22.85 -10.81 -2.63
CA GLU A 167 -22.30 -9.56 -2.09
C GLU A 167 -22.83 -8.37 -2.90
N THR A 168 -23.06 -7.22 -2.26
CA THR A 168 -23.58 -5.98 -2.88
C THR A 168 -22.68 -4.80 -2.60
#